data_AF-A0A1V5A2U0-F1
#
_entry.id   AF-A0A1V5A2U0-F1
#
_cell.length_a   1.000
_cell.length_b   1.000
_cell.length_c   1.000
_cell.angle_alpha   90.00
_cell.angle_beta   90.00
_cell.angle_gamma   90.00
#
_symmetry.space_group_name_H-M   'P 1'
#
loop_
_entity.id
_entity.type
_entity.pdbx_description
1 polymer ?
#
loop_
_entity_poly.entity_id
_entity_poly.type
_entity_poly.pdbx_seq_one_letter_code
_entity_poly.pdbx_strand_id
1 'polypeptide(L)'
;MKKMLSVTWTRLPGEERPCVRCSDTGVSFSELLSSIRPLLERDGIKVTCEENTQPPPETSRDGTFMLNGKNLEDLVREADRAGFLCHSSKCQPFTSSVEITRNERGERCVKAPEILFRKAILASLED
;
A
#
# COMPACT_ATOMS: atom_id res chain seq x y z
N MET A 1 -19.22 0.82 -0.09
CA MET A 1 -18.03 1.18 0.70
C MET A 1 -18.01 0.36 1.98
N LYS A 2 -16.98 -0.45 2.17
CA LYS A 2 -16.82 -1.37 3.31
C LYS A 2 -16.68 -0.56 4.61
N LYS A 3 -17.26 -1.08 5.70
CA LYS A 3 -17.13 -0.50 7.06
C LYS A 3 -15.97 -1.10 7.86
N MET A 4 -15.12 -1.86 7.19
CA MET A 4 -13.97 -2.53 7.79
C MET A 4 -12.78 -2.47 6.83
N LEU A 5 -11.64 -2.10 7.36
CA LEU A 5 -10.32 -2.16 6.73
C LEU A 5 -9.52 -3.26 7.42
N SER A 6 -9.45 -4.42 6.79
CA SER A 6 -8.58 -5.52 7.19
C SER A 6 -7.20 -5.33 6.55
N VAL A 7 -6.18 -5.16 7.38
CA VAL A 7 -4.80 -5.03 6.97
C VAL A 7 -4.06 -6.29 7.40
N THR A 8 -3.66 -7.10 6.44
CA THR A 8 -2.79 -8.24 6.72
C THR A 8 -1.40 -7.96 6.19
N TRP A 9 -0.38 -8.45 6.87
CA TRP A 9 0.98 -8.46 6.33
C TRP A 9 1.61 -9.82 6.54
N THR A 10 2.30 -10.28 5.52
CA THR A 10 2.98 -11.58 5.54
C THR A 10 4.45 -11.35 5.75
N ARG A 11 4.99 -11.87 6.84
CA ARG A 11 6.40 -11.72 7.20
C ARG A 11 7.27 -12.66 6.37
N LEU A 12 8.29 -12.13 5.68
CA LEU A 12 9.30 -12.97 5.05
C LEU A 12 10.34 -13.46 6.08
N PRO A 13 10.95 -14.65 5.88
CA PRO A 13 12.04 -15.12 6.72
C PRO A 13 13.21 -14.14 6.72
N GLY A 14 13.56 -13.58 7.88
CA GLY A 14 14.65 -12.60 8.03
C GLY A 14 14.23 -11.14 7.87
N GLU A 15 12.97 -10.88 7.49
CA GLU A 15 12.38 -9.54 7.42
C GLU A 15 11.77 -9.20 8.79
N GLU A 16 12.18 -8.08 9.39
CA GLU A 16 11.56 -7.59 10.63
C GLU A 16 10.30 -6.77 10.37
N ARG A 17 10.30 -5.98 9.28
CA ARG A 17 9.17 -5.17 8.85
C ARG A 17 9.16 -5.01 7.33
N PRO A 18 7.98 -4.99 6.71
CA PRO A 18 7.84 -4.73 5.28
C PRO A 18 8.40 -3.35 4.92
N CYS A 19 9.20 -3.31 3.86
CA CYS A 19 9.79 -2.05 3.37
C CYS A 19 8.77 -1.26 2.53
N VAL A 20 7.79 -0.64 3.18
CA VAL A 20 6.84 0.27 2.52
C VAL A 20 6.90 1.63 3.18
N ARG A 21 7.28 2.67 2.43
CA ARG A 21 7.55 4.01 2.97
C ARG A 21 6.96 5.14 2.13
N CYS A 22 6.60 6.23 2.80
CA CYS A 22 6.22 7.47 2.16
C CYS A 22 7.45 8.17 1.57
N SER A 23 7.39 8.56 0.30
CA SER A 23 8.45 9.36 -0.34
C SER A 23 8.55 10.77 0.22
N ASP A 24 7.42 11.33 0.66
CA ASP A 24 7.30 12.73 1.06
C ASP A 24 7.82 12.95 2.48
N THR A 25 7.59 11.98 3.37
CA THR A 25 7.87 12.09 4.81
C THR A 25 8.87 11.04 5.32
N GLY A 26 9.14 9.97 4.56
CA GLY A 26 10.02 8.88 4.95
C GLY A 26 9.42 7.88 5.94
N VAL A 27 8.22 8.14 6.48
CA VAL A 27 7.56 7.26 7.45
C VAL A 27 7.12 5.95 6.80
N SER A 28 7.06 4.89 7.60
CA SER A 28 6.55 3.59 7.13
C SER A 28 5.04 3.60 6.90
N PHE A 29 4.55 2.68 6.08
CA PHE A 29 3.12 2.50 5.88
C PHE A 29 2.38 2.17 7.19
N SER A 30 3.01 1.44 8.12
CA SER A 30 2.44 1.15 9.44
C SER A 30 2.26 2.40 10.29
N GLU A 31 3.22 3.34 10.23
CA GLU A 31 3.13 4.63 10.92
C GLU A 31 2.05 5.52 10.30
N LEU A 32 1.99 5.56 8.96
CA LEU A 32 0.92 6.26 8.24
C LEU A 32 -0.46 5.66 8.58
N LEU A 33 -0.60 4.34 8.59
CA LEU A 33 -1.84 3.66 8.94
C LEU A 33 -2.26 3.99 10.38
N SER A 34 -1.29 4.05 11.29
CA SER A 34 -1.52 4.42 12.69
C SER A 34 -2.00 5.86 12.83
N SER A 35 -1.52 6.78 11.99
CA SER A 35 -1.94 8.19 12.03
C SER A 35 -3.34 8.42 11.43
N ILE A 36 -3.73 7.66 10.41
CA ILE A 36 -5.06 7.79 9.77
C ILE A 36 -6.14 6.97 10.47
N ARG A 37 -5.78 5.91 11.21
CA ARG A 37 -6.73 5.01 11.85
C ARG A 37 -7.80 5.74 12.69
N PRO A 38 -7.45 6.73 13.54
CA PRO A 38 -8.45 7.48 14.29
C PRO A 38 -9.46 8.21 13.40
N LEU A 39 -9.04 8.67 12.22
CA LEU A 39 -9.93 9.33 11.26
C LEU A 39 -10.91 8.33 10.63
N LEU A 40 -10.40 7.16 10.24
CA LEU A 40 -11.22 6.07 9.68
C LEU A 40 -12.25 5.57 10.72
N GLU A 41 -11.82 5.35 11.95
CA GLU A 41 -12.69 4.88 13.04
C GLU A 41 -13.76 5.92 13.40
N ARG A 42 -13.41 7.22 13.40
CA ARG A 42 -14.38 8.32 13.55
C ARG A 42 -15.44 8.31 12.45
N ASP A 43 -15.06 7.96 11.23
CA ASP A 43 -15.98 7.87 10.08
C ASP A 43 -16.73 6.52 10.04
N GLY A 44 -16.61 5.71 11.11
CA GLY A 44 -17.30 4.44 11.30
C GLY A 44 -16.67 3.27 10.55
N ILE A 45 -15.40 3.37 10.15
CA ILE A 45 -14.64 2.29 9.50
C ILE A 45 -13.74 1.64 10.55
N LYS A 46 -14.03 0.39 10.89
CA LYS A 46 -13.21 -0.39 11.82
C LYS A 46 -11.89 -0.81 11.15
N VAL A 47 -10.75 -0.60 11.79
CA VAL A 47 -9.45 -1.03 11.27
C VAL A 47 -8.94 -2.24 12.07
N THR A 48 -8.61 -3.33 11.38
CA THR A 48 -7.99 -4.53 11.98
C THR A 48 -6.64 -4.79 11.32
N CYS A 49 -5.60 -5.03 12.12
CA CYS A 49 -4.28 -5.35 11.63
C CYS A 49 -3.87 -6.73 12.12
N GLU A 50 -3.50 -7.63 11.21
CA GLU A 50 -3.10 -9.00 11.53
C GLU A 50 -1.75 -9.31 10.87
N GLU A 51 -0.82 -9.88 11.65
CA GLU A 51 0.42 -10.46 11.13
C GLU A 51 0.14 -11.91 10.74
N ASN A 52 0.35 -12.24 9.47
CA ASN A 52 0.30 -13.62 9.01
C ASN A 52 1.71 -14.20 9.02
N THR A 53 1.93 -15.16 9.92
CA THR A 53 3.19 -15.91 10.03
C THR A 53 3.22 -17.14 9.13
N GLN A 54 2.11 -17.50 8.47
CA GLN A 54 2.13 -18.61 7.51
C GLN A 54 2.76 -18.17 6.19
N PRO A 55 3.62 -19.02 5.59
CA PRO A 55 4.21 -18.73 4.31
C PRO A 55 3.08 -18.53 3.28
N PRO A 56 3.19 -17.52 2.40
CA PRO A 56 2.22 -17.32 1.35
C PRO A 56 2.15 -18.58 0.47
N PRO A 57 0.98 -18.88 -0.16
CA PRO A 57 0.94 -19.89 -1.22
C PRO A 57 1.99 -19.55 -2.29
N GLU A 58 2.57 -20.55 -2.96
CA GLU A 58 3.76 -20.39 -3.84
C GLU A 58 3.63 -19.33 -4.96
N THR A 59 2.40 -18.86 -5.22
CA THR A 59 2.05 -17.78 -6.14
C THR A 59 2.12 -16.37 -5.54
N SER A 60 2.18 -16.20 -4.22
CA SER A 60 2.22 -14.90 -3.52
C SER A 60 3.64 -14.60 -3.01
N ARG A 61 4.61 -14.67 -3.92
CA ARG A 61 6.07 -14.63 -3.65
C ARG A 61 6.64 -13.31 -3.11
N ASP A 62 5.84 -12.40 -2.59
CA ASP A 62 6.34 -11.09 -2.17
C ASP A 62 5.70 -10.70 -0.83
N GLY A 63 6.51 -10.60 0.24
CA GLY A 63 6.10 -10.09 1.55
C GLY A 63 5.55 -8.69 1.40
N THR A 64 4.23 -8.55 1.49
CA THR A 64 3.57 -7.26 1.27
C THR A 64 2.29 -7.15 2.09
N PHE A 65 1.89 -5.91 2.34
CA PHE A 65 0.60 -5.60 2.94
C PHE A 65 -0.53 -5.98 1.98
N MET A 66 -1.59 -6.56 2.53
CA MET A 66 -2.88 -6.65 1.87
C MET A 66 -3.90 -5.79 2.61
N LEU A 67 -4.70 -5.05 1.84
CA LEU A 67 -5.82 -4.25 2.32
C LEU A 67 -7.11 -4.88 1.79
N ASN A 68 -7.96 -5.40 2.67
CA ASN A 68 -9.19 -6.11 2.32
C ASN A 68 -8.97 -7.21 1.24
N GLY A 69 -7.84 -7.91 1.33
CA GLY A 69 -7.44 -8.96 0.38
C GLY A 69 -6.86 -8.47 -0.95
N LYS A 70 -6.68 -7.15 -1.14
CA LYS A 70 -6.02 -6.55 -2.32
C LYS A 70 -4.57 -6.16 -1.99
N ASN A 71 -3.62 -6.38 -2.89
CA ASN A 71 -2.20 -6.09 -2.65
C ASN A 71 -1.97 -4.56 -2.58
N LEU A 72 -1.23 -4.09 -1.57
CA LEU A 72 -0.95 -2.65 -1.40
C LEU A 72 -0.16 -2.06 -2.58
N GLU A 73 0.83 -2.79 -3.11
CA GLU A 73 1.63 -2.36 -4.26
C GLU A 73 0.72 -2.11 -5.48
N ASP A 74 -0.18 -3.04 -5.75
CA ASP A 74 -1.13 -2.93 -6.87
C ASP A 74 -2.07 -1.75 -6.68
N LEU A 75 -2.67 -1.59 -5.50
CA LEU A 75 -3.55 -0.47 -5.18
C LEU A 75 -2.83 0.89 -5.32
N VAL A 76 -1.56 0.97 -4.91
CA VAL A 76 -0.76 2.20 -5.02
C VAL A 76 -0.43 2.51 -6.48
N ARG A 77 -0.07 1.49 -7.29
CA ARG A 77 0.15 1.65 -8.74
C ARG A 77 -1.12 2.04 -9.49
N GLU A 78 -2.25 1.44 -9.12
CA GLU A 78 -3.56 1.78 -9.66
C GLU A 78 -3.93 3.23 -9.34
N ALA A 79 -3.73 3.66 -8.09
CA ALA A 79 -3.97 5.04 -7.66
C ALA A 79 -3.08 6.05 -8.41
N ASP A 80 -1.82 5.70 -8.69
CA ASP A 80 -0.88 6.51 -9.47
C ASP A 80 -1.37 6.66 -10.92
N ARG A 81 -1.76 5.54 -11.56
CA ARG A 81 -2.27 5.53 -12.93
C ARG A 81 -3.61 6.25 -13.07
N ALA A 82 -4.52 6.09 -12.11
CA ALA A 82 -5.83 6.74 -12.13
C ALA A 82 -5.72 8.27 -12.03
N GLY A 83 -4.62 8.79 -11.46
CA GLY A 83 -4.33 10.23 -11.44
C GLY A 83 -3.85 10.80 -12.78
N PHE A 84 -3.45 9.94 -13.73
CA PHE A 84 -2.94 10.37 -15.01
C PHE A 84 -4.08 10.67 -15.99
N LEU A 85 -4.27 11.95 -16.30
CA LEU A 85 -5.20 12.44 -17.29
C LEU A 85 -4.43 13.05 -18.46
N CYS A 86 -4.54 12.42 -19.63
CA CYS A 86 -3.99 12.94 -20.89
C CYS A 86 -4.91 14.07 -21.40
N HIS A 87 -4.50 15.33 -21.18
CA HIS A 87 -5.15 16.47 -21.82
C HIS A 87 -4.61 16.62 -23.24
N SER A 88 -5.50 16.57 -24.23
CA SER A 88 -5.25 16.40 -25.68
C SER A 88 -4.21 17.33 -26.32
N SER A 89 -3.83 18.43 -25.67
CA SER A 89 -2.87 19.41 -26.18
C SER A 89 -1.43 19.22 -25.63
N LYS A 90 -1.21 18.40 -24.59
CA LYS A 90 0.12 18.16 -23.97
C LYS A 90 0.23 16.78 -23.32
N CYS A 91 -0.16 15.71 -24.00
CA CYS A 91 -0.01 14.38 -23.43
C CYS A 91 1.47 14.00 -23.32
N GLN A 92 1.98 14.06 -22.09
CA GLN A 92 3.29 13.52 -21.73
C GLN A 92 3.14 12.02 -21.43
N PRO A 93 4.19 11.22 -21.65
CA PRO A 93 4.18 9.84 -21.19
C PRO A 93 3.98 9.79 -19.67
N PHE A 94 3.16 8.83 -19.22
CA PHE A 94 2.99 8.58 -17.79
C PHE A 94 4.34 8.24 -17.18
N THR A 95 4.69 8.99 -16.13
CA THR A 95 5.86 8.73 -15.29
C THR A 95 5.34 8.34 -13.92
N SER A 96 5.66 7.12 -13.47
CA SER A 96 5.17 6.64 -12.19
C SER A 96 5.84 7.35 -11.04
N SER A 97 5.06 7.70 -10.03
CA SER A 97 5.56 8.21 -8.74
C SER A 97 5.84 7.08 -7.74
N VAL A 98 5.66 5.82 -8.15
CA VAL A 98 5.88 4.64 -7.32
C VAL A 98 7.26 4.05 -7.65
N GLU A 99 8.17 4.12 -6.70
CA GLU A 99 9.50 3.53 -6.79
C GLU A 99 9.48 2.14 -6.16
N ILE A 100 9.95 1.12 -6.89
CA ILE A 100 10.08 -0.24 -6.37
C ILE A 100 11.51 -0.71 -6.57
N THR A 101 12.19 -0.91 -5.44
CA THR A 101 13.57 -1.37 -5.41
C THR A 101 13.65 -2.71 -4.69
N ARG A 102 14.76 -3.42 -4.89
CA ARG A 102 15.12 -4.57 -4.06
C ARG A 102 16.32 -4.18 -3.21
N ASN A 103 16.25 -4.46 -1.91
CA ASN A 103 17.42 -4.28 -1.06
C ASN A 103 18.42 -5.43 -1.25
N GLU A 104 19.54 -5.37 -0.53
CA GLU A 104 20.64 -6.35 -0.61
C GLU A 104 20.22 -7.78 -0.22
N ARG A 105 19.11 -7.92 0.51
CA ARG A 105 18.53 -9.21 0.93
C ARG A 105 17.50 -9.73 -0.08
N GLY A 106 17.25 -9.00 -1.16
CA GLY A 106 16.23 -9.32 -2.16
C GLY A 106 14.81 -8.92 -1.75
N GLU A 107 14.64 -8.26 -0.59
CA GLU A 107 13.34 -7.78 -0.10
C GLU A 107 12.91 -6.56 -0.93
N ARG A 108 11.63 -6.50 -1.29
CA ARG A 108 11.08 -5.38 -2.06
C ARG A 108 10.83 -4.18 -1.16
N CYS A 109 11.29 -3.02 -1.61
CA CYS A 109 11.00 -1.73 -1.03
C CYS A 109 10.05 -0.94 -1.93
N VAL A 110 8.86 -0.63 -1.45
CA VAL A 110 7.89 0.25 -2.11
C VAL A 110 7.98 1.64 -1.51
N LYS A 111 8.20 2.64 -2.35
CA LYS A 111 8.22 4.05 -1.96
C LYS A 111 7.30 4.85 -2.87
N ALA A 112 6.38 5.60 -2.26
CA ALA A 112 5.37 6.36 -2.98
C ALA A 112 4.92 7.59 -2.18
N PRO A 113 4.34 8.63 -2.83
CA PRO A 113 3.75 9.76 -2.13
C PRO A 113 2.65 9.36 -1.16
N GLU A 114 2.49 10.10 -0.06
CA GLU A 114 1.49 9.82 0.99
C GLU A 114 0.07 9.72 0.41
N ILE A 115 -0.22 10.58 -0.55
CA ILE A 115 -1.53 10.64 -1.20
C ILE A 115 -1.89 9.33 -1.91
N LEU A 116 -0.91 8.60 -2.46
CA LEU A 116 -1.16 7.33 -3.12
C LEU A 116 -1.52 6.24 -2.13
N PHE A 117 -0.89 6.21 -0.95
CA PHE A 117 -1.28 5.30 0.13
C PHE A 117 -2.68 5.60 0.65
N ARG A 118 -3.03 6.88 0.84
CA ARG A 118 -4.39 7.27 1.24
C ARG A 118 -5.42 6.84 0.21
N LYS A 119 -5.15 7.05 -1.08
CA LYS A 119 -6.01 6.58 -2.18
C LYS A 119 -6.12 5.06 -2.22
N ALA A 120 -5.01 4.33 -2.03
CA ALA A 120 -5.01 2.87 -1.97
C ALA A 120 -5.91 2.34 -0.84
N ILE A 121 -5.89 2.99 0.32
CA ILE A 121 -6.74 2.64 1.45
C ILE A 121 -8.21 2.89 1.12
N LEU A 122 -8.54 4.04 0.52
CA LEU A 122 -9.90 4.31 0.07
C LEU A 122 -10.35 3.29 -1.00
N ALA A 123 -9.52 3.00 -1.99
CA ALA A 123 -9.80 2.02 -3.03
C ALA A 123 -10.01 0.60 -2.47
N SER A 124 -9.31 0.23 -1.39
CA SER A 124 -9.53 -1.05 -0.71
C SER A 124 -10.89 -1.14 0.00
N LEU A 125 -11.51 -0.01 0.29
CA LEU A 125 -12.85 0.11 0.89
C LEU A 125 -13.95 0.20 -0.17
N GLU A 126 -13.60 0.49 -1.41
CA GLU A 126 -14.47 0.35 -2.57
C GLU A 126 -14.62 -1.14 -2.92
N ASP A 127 -15.81 -1.52 -3.42
CA ASP A 127 -16.26 -2.92 -3.51
C ASP A 127 -15.22 -3.83 -4.20
#